data_AF-A0AAU5FXP2-F1
#
_entry.id   AF-A0AAU5FXP2-F1
#
_cell.length_a   1.000
_cell.length_b   1.000
_cell.length_c   1.000
_cell.angle_alpha   90.00
_cell.angle_beta   90.00
_cell.angle_gamma   90.00
#
_symmetry.space_group_name_H-M   'P 1'
#
loop_
_entity.id
_entity.type
_entity.pdbx_description
1 polymer ?
#
loop_
_entity_poly.entity_id
_entity_poly.type
_entity_poly.pdbx_seq_one_letter_code
_entity_poly.pdbx_strand_id
1 'polypeptide(L)'
;MTKQQTFSSFEEFWPYYVAMHSRAATRWVHLAGTLTGLAVTGWGLARGRKRYAAALPLIGYGTAWPAHFLIEKNNPATFGHPAWSLRGDVRMITTMLAGRDAELAETAAKWLTEHGDRAAEDV
;
A
#
# COMPACT_ATOMS: atom_id res chain seq x y z
N MET A 1 11.20 19.51 -9.46
CA MET A 1 9.77 19.22 -9.26
C MET A 1 9.54 17.83 -9.82
N THR A 2 9.36 16.83 -8.97
CA THR A 2 8.99 15.48 -9.38
C THR A 2 7.66 15.54 -10.10
N LYS A 3 7.60 15.01 -11.32
CA LYS A 3 6.40 15.06 -12.15
C LYS A 3 5.46 13.99 -11.62
N GLN A 4 4.45 14.37 -10.83
CA GLN A 4 3.48 13.39 -10.35
C GLN A 4 2.82 12.70 -11.54
N GLN A 5 2.89 11.36 -11.57
CA GLN A 5 2.14 10.58 -12.55
C GLN A 5 0.65 10.89 -12.40
N THR A 6 -0.04 11.12 -13.51
CA THR A 6 -1.50 11.30 -13.51
C THR A 6 -2.12 10.06 -14.13
N PHE A 7 -3.08 9.45 -13.45
CA PHE A 7 -3.88 8.36 -14.02
C PHE A 7 -5.30 8.86 -14.27
N SER A 8 -5.98 8.30 -15.27
CA SER A 8 -7.37 8.66 -15.59
C SER A 8 -8.39 7.73 -14.93
N SER A 9 -7.94 6.57 -14.47
CA SER A 9 -8.75 5.54 -13.82
C SER A 9 -7.96 4.78 -12.76
N PHE A 10 -8.68 4.06 -11.90
CA PHE A 10 -8.04 3.18 -10.93
C PHE A 10 -7.35 2.00 -11.60
N GLU A 11 -7.86 1.54 -12.72
CA GLU A 11 -7.34 0.42 -13.50
C GLU A 11 -5.98 0.75 -14.11
N GLU A 12 -5.75 2.02 -14.48
CA GLU A 12 -4.43 2.54 -14.87
C GLU A 12 -3.50 2.73 -13.67
N PHE A 13 -4.04 3.21 -12.54
CA PHE A 13 -3.26 3.40 -11.31
C PHE A 13 -2.83 2.08 -10.66
N TRP A 14 -3.61 1.01 -10.81
CA TRP A 14 -3.42 -0.23 -10.06
C TRP A 14 -2.05 -0.88 -10.32
N PRO A 15 -1.60 -1.10 -11.58
CA PRO A 15 -0.27 -1.66 -11.83
C PRO A 15 0.86 -0.82 -11.25
N TYR A 16 0.74 0.52 -11.32
CA TYR A 16 1.68 1.45 -10.68
C TYR A 16 1.70 1.27 -9.15
N TYR A 17 0.52 1.22 -8.52
CA TYR A 17 0.40 1.02 -7.08
C TYR A 17 1.08 -0.28 -6.63
N VAL A 18 0.86 -1.37 -7.37
CA VAL A 18 1.48 -2.66 -7.05
C VAL A 18 3.00 -2.62 -7.28
N ALA A 19 3.47 -1.90 -8.31
CA ALA A 19 4.90 -1.67 -8.52
C ALA A 19 5.55 -0.87 -7.39
N MET A 20 4.83 0.07 -6.77
CA MET A 20 5.31 0.77 -5.56
C MET A 20 5.33 -0.12 -4.31
N HIS A 21 4.88 -1.38 -4.42
CA HIS A 21 4.97 -2.42 -3.39
C HIS A 21 5.57 -3.70 -4.00
N SER A 22 6.60 -3.56 -4.84
CA SER A 22 7.16 -4.67 -5.62
C SER A 22 7.76 -5.76 -4.73
N ARG A 23 8.27 -5.38 -3.55
CA ARG A 23 8.90 -6.32 -2.62
C ARG A 23 7.85 -6.98 -1.75
N ALA A 24 7.90 -8.31 -1.67
CA ALA A 24 7.00 -9.09 -0.82
C ALA A 24 7.01 -8.61 0.65
N ALA A 25 8.19 -8.27 1.17
CA ALA A 25 8.34 -7.75 2.52
C ALA A 25 7.51 -6.46 2.76
N THR A 26 7.49 -5.52 1.82
CA THR A 26 6.66 -4.31 1.89
C THR A 26 5.18 -4.67 1.99
N ARG A 27 4.70 -5.55 1.10
CA ARG A 27 3.30 -6.02 1.10
C ARG A 27 2.92 -6.72 2.41
N TRP A 28 3.80 -7.57 2.94
CA TRP A 28 3.57 -8.26 4.22
C TRP A 28 3.51 -7.31 5.42
N VAL A 29 4.35 -6.26 5.44
CA VAL A 29 4.26 -5.23 6.49
C VAL A 29 2.93 -4.49 6.42
N HIS A 30 2.44 -4.15 5.21
CA HIS A 30 1.13 -3.53 5.04
C HIS A 30 0.00 -4.44 5.55
N LEU A 31 0.01 -5.72 5.14
CA LEU A 31 -0.97 -6.69 5.61
C LEU A 31 -0.96 -6.83 7.13
N ALA A 32 0.22 -7.02 7.75
CA ALA A 32 0.34 -7.18 9.19
C ALA A 32 -0.08 -5.90 9.95
N GLY A 33 0.35 -4.73 9.46
CA GLY A 33 0.00 -3.44 10.02
C GLY A 33 -1.51 -3.18 9.98
N THR A 34 -2.14 -3.38 8.83
CA THR A 34 -3.58 -3.17 8.65
C THR A 34 -4.40 -4.15 9.49
N LEU A 35 -4.05 -5.44 9.53
CA LEU A 35 -4.74 -6.41 10.39
C LEU A 35 -4.59 -6.09 11.88
N THR A 36 -3.40 -5.66 12.30
CA THR A 36 -3.15 -5.21 13.68
C THR A 36 -3.98 -3.98 14.03
N GLY A 37 -3.99 -2.98 13.14
CA GLY A 37 -4.82 -1.78 13.28
C GLY A 37 -6.30 -2.11 13.42
N LEU A 38 -6.82 -2.97 12.55
CA LEU A 38 -8.21 -3.44 12.60
C LEU A 38 -8.52 -4.19 13.89
N ALA A 39 -7.64 -5.09 14.33
CA ALA A 39 -7.83 -5.86 15.56
C ALA A 39 -7.88 -4.94 16.80
N VAL A 40 -6.95 -3.98 16.90
CA VAL A 40 -6.91 -3.01 18.02
C VAL A 40 -8.12 -2.09 18.00
N THR A 41 -8.51 -1.58 16.81
CA THR A 41 -9.71 -0.77 16.66
C THR A 41 -10.97 -1.55 17.05
N GLY A 42 -11.16 -2.76 16.52
CA GLY A 42 -12.31 -3.61 16.83
C GLY A 42 -12.41 -3.93 18.32
N TRP A 43 -11.29 -4.31 18.95
CA TRP A 43 -11.23 -4.56 20.38
C TRP A 43 -11.64 -3.33 21.21
N GLY A 44 -11.11 -2.15 20.86
CA GLY A 44 -11.40 -0.92 21.61
C GLY A 44 -12.85 -0.45 21.45
N LEU A 45 -13.40 -0.57 20.23
CA LEU A 45 -14.81 -0.24 19.96
C LEU A 45 -15.77 -1.20 20.68
N ALA A 46 -15.46 -2.50 20.72
CA ALA A 46 -16.22 -3.50 21.49
C ALA A 46 -16.26 -3.20 23.00
N ARG A 47 -15.28 -2.44 23.51
CA ARG A 47 -15.21 -1.96 24.91
C ARG A 47 -15.76 -0.55 25.11
N GLY A 48 -16.43 0.03 24.11
CA GLY A 48 -16.98 1.39 24.16
C GLY A 48 -15.93 2.51 24.14
N ARG A 49 -14.66 2.19 23.87
CA ARG A 49 -13.55 3.15 23.91
C ARG A 49 -13.30 3.74 22.51
N LYS A 50 -14.10 4.76 22.14
CA LYS A 50 -14.08 5.40 20.81
C LYS A 50 -12.69 5.87 20.35
N ARG A 51 -11.78 6.24 21.28
CA ARG A 51 -10.40 6.66 20.95
C ARG A 51 -9.59 5.63 20.17
N TYR A 52 -9.93 4.34 20.27
CA TYR A 52 -9.25 3.27 19.51
C TYR A 52 -9.61 3.24 18.02
N ALA A 53 -10.59 4.04 17.57
CA ALA A 53 -10.81 4.28 16.15
C ALA A 53 -9.58 4.87 15.46
N ALA A 54 -8.78 5.66 16.17
CA ALA A 54 -7.53 6.22 15.65
C ALA A 54 -6.42 5.17 15.48
N ALA A 55 -6.54 3.96 16.07
CA ALA A 55 -5.50 2.95 15.97
C ALA A 55 -5.28 2.47 14.53
N LEU A 56 -6.35 2.34 13.73
CA LEU A 56 -6.25 1.92 12.33
C LEU A 56 -5.35 2.85 11.49
N PRO A 57 -5.61 4.17 11.37
CA PRO A 57 -4.73 5.04 10.61
C PRO A 57 -3.34 5.19 11.26
N LEU A 58 -3.24 5.22 12.59
CA LEU A 58 -1.94 5.37 13.28
C LEU A 58 -1.02 4.17 13.04
N ILE A 59 -1.54 2.95 13.20
CA ILE A 59 -0.76 1.73 12.98
C ILE A 59 -0.53 1.55 11.48
N GLY A 60 -1.56 1.69 10.65
CA GLY A 60 -1.46 1.53 9.20
C GLY A 60 -0.37 2.42 8.58
N TYR A 61 -0.47 3.75 8.76
CA TYR A 61 0.55 4.67 8.25
C TYR A 61 1.89 4.52 8.98
N GLY A 62 1.85 4.31 10.30
CA GLY A 62 3.05 4.14 11.12
C GLY A 62 3.90 2.93 10.72
N THR A 63 3.30 1.88 10.17
CA THR A 63 4.03 0.71 9.64
C THR A 63 4.31 0.82 8.14
N ALA A 64 3.40 1.40 7.36
CA ALA A 64 3.54 1.51 5.91
C ALA A 64 4.71 2.43 5.50
N TRP A 65 4.83 3.61 6.12
CA TRP A 65 5.89 4.55 5.75
C TRP A 65 7.31 4.01 5.96
N PRO A 66 7.66 3.42 7.13
CA PRO A 66 8.96 2.77 7.27
C PRO A 66 9.19 1.63 6.27
N ALA A 67 8.15 0.86 5.90
CA ALA A 67 8.28 -0.18 4.88
C ALA A 67 8.69 0.42 3.52
N HIS A 68 8.02 1.49 3.11
CA HIS A 68 8.36 2.21 1.88
C HIS A 68 9.78 2.78 1.92
N PHE A 69 10.16 3.49 2.97
CA PHE A 69 11.46 4.17 3.00
C PHE A 69 12.65 3.23 3.22
N LEU A 70 12.48 2.15 4.01
CA LEU A 70 13.59 1.27 4.40
C LEU A 70 13.68 0.00 3.55
N ILE A 71 12.54 -0.58 3.15
CA ILE A 71 12.47 -1.86 2.44
C ILE A 71 12.35 -1.62 0.94
N GLU A 72 11.30 -0.91 0.54
CA GLU A 72 11.02 -0.64 -0.87
C GLU A 72 12.01 0.37 -1.45
N LYS A 73 12.41 1.35 -0.63
CA LYS A 73 13.19 2.54 -1.00
C LYS A 73 12.49 3.37 -2.06
N ASN A 74 11.23 3.73 -1.81
CA ASN A 74 10.46 4.63 -2.65
C ASN A 74 9.54 5.53 -1.82
N ASN A 75 8.83 6.43 -2.50
CA ASN A 75 7.77 7.22 -1.88
C ASN A 75 6.44 6.46 -1.90
N PRO A 76 5.63 6.52 -0.83
CA PRO A 76 4.28 5.97 -0.82
C PRO A 76 3.41 6.60 -1.93
N ALA A 77 2.74 5.76 -2.73
CA ALA A 77 1.79 6.21 -3.76
C ALA A 77 0.68 7.14 -3.20
N THR A 78 0.38 7.02 -1.90
CA THR A 78 -0.57 7.85 -1.16
C THR A 78 -0.25 9.34 -1.24
N PHE A 79 1.01 9.73 -1.41
CA PHE A 79 1.40 11.14 -1.54
C PHE A 79 0.90 11.80 -2.83
N GLY A 80 0.71 11.03 -3.90
CA GLY A 80 0.08 11.51 -5.14
C GLY A 80 -1.41 11.21 -5.22
N HIS A 81 -1.83 10.03 -4.75
CA HIS A 81 -3.19 9.51 -4.99
C HIS A 81 -3.77 8.88 -3.71
N PRO A 82 -4.13 9.65 -2.68
CA PRO A 82 -4.50 9.10 -1.37
C PRO A 82 -5.73 8.18 -1.42
N ALA A 83 -6.79 8.59 -2.12
CA ALA A 83 -8.02 7.79 -2.22
C ALA A 83 -7.81 6.48 -2.98
N TRP A 84 -7.07 6.51 -4.09
CA TRP A 84 -6.75 5.30 -4.84
C TRP A 84 -5.75 4.41 -4.12
N SER A 85 -4.82 4.98 -3.35
CA SER A 85 -3.89 4.19 -2.54
C SER A 85 -4.61 3.43 -1.44
N LEU A 86 -5.63 4.03 -0.80
CA LEU A 86 -6.48 3.31 0.15
C LEU A 86 -7.23 2.15 -0.52
N ARG A 87 -7.83 2.38 -1.70
CA ARG A 87 -8.47 1.32 -2.50
C ARG A 87 -7.46 0.24 -2.93
N GLY A 88 -6.25 0.65 -3.29
CA GLY A 88 -5.12 -0.22 -3.64
C GLY A 88 -4.73 -1.12 -2.48
N ASP A 89 -4.61 -0.58 -1.27
CA ASP A 89 -4.23 -1.33 -0.08
C ASP A 89 -5.26 -2.40 0.26
N VAL A 90 -6.55 -2.07 0.19
CA VAL A 90 -7.65 -3.04 0.35
C VAL A 90 -7.56 -4.14 -0.73
N ARG A 91 -7.36 -3.79 -2.00
CA ARG A 91 -7.26 -4.77 -3.09
C ARG A 91 -6.02 -5.65 -2.93
N MET A 92 -4.87 -5.07 -2.58
CA MET A 92 -3.62 -5.78 -2.35
C MET A 92 -3.77 -6.78 -1.20
N ILE A 93 -4.24 -6.32 -0.04
CA ILE A 93 -4.40 -7.15 1.15
C ILE A 93 -5.40 -8.29 0.90
N THR A 94 -6.56 -8.01 0.28
CA THR A 94 -7.54 -9.07 -0.04
C THR A 94 -6.99 -10.09 -1.05
N THR A 95 -6.16 -9.65 -1.99
CA THR A 95 -5.46 -10.55 -2.94
C THR A 95 -4.43 -11.43 -2.22
N MET A 96 -3.65 -10.87 -1.30
CA MET A 96 -2.71 -11.62 -0.47
C MET A 96 -3.41 -12.65 0.43
N LEU A 97 -4.51 -12.25 1.09
CA LEU A 97 -5.32 -13.15 1.92
C LEU A 97 -5.94 -14.30 1.13
N ALA A 98 -6.21 -14.10 -0.17
CA ALA A 98 -6.65 -15.15 -1.08
C ALA A 98 -5.51 -16.07 -1.56
N GLY A 99 -4.28 -15.90 -1.06
CA GLY A 99 -3.10 -16.69 -1.46
C GLY A 99 -2.53 -16.31 -2.83
N ARG A 100 -2.92 -15.15 -3.38
CA ARG A 100 -2.55 -14.72 -4.75
C ARG A 100 -1.44 -13.66 -4.77
N ASP A 101 -0.49 -13.73 -3.84
CA ASP A 101 0.62 -12.77 -3.80
C ASP A 101 1.52 -12.82 -5.05
N ALA A 102 1.61 -13.98 -5.72
CA ALA A 102 2.33 -14.14 -6.98
C ALA A 102 1.76 -13.26 -8.11
N GLU A 103 0.43 -13.09 -8.19
CA GLU A 103 -0.24 -12.22 -9.17
C GLU A 103 0.20 -10.74 -9.00
N LEU A 104 0.39 -10.32 -7.75
CA LEU A 104 0.87 -8.98 -7.42
C LEU A 104 2.33 -8.81 -7.84
N ALA A 105 3.17 -9.82 -7.58
CA ALA A 105 4.57 -9.79 -8.00
C ALA A 105 4.72 -9.70 -9.52
N GLU A 106 3.93 -10.47 -10.28
CA GLU A 106 3.91 -10.41 -11.75
C GLU A 106 3.45 -9.04 -12.26
N THR A 107 2.39 -8.48 -11.66
CA THR A 107 1.87 -7.14 -12.01
C THR A 107 2.94 -6.06 -11.78
N ALA A 108 3.62 -6.09 -10.64
CA ALA A 108 4.72 -5.17 -10.33
C ALA A 108 5.86 -5.30 -11.35
N ALA A 109 6.31 -6.53 -11.62
CA ALA A 109 7.43 -6.80 -12.53
C ALA A 109 7.13 -6.30 -13.95
N LYS A 110 5.91 -6.54 -14.44
CA LYS A 110 5.46 -6.05 -15.75
C LYS A 110 5.51 -4.53 -15.82
N TRP A 111 4.92 -3.84 -14.83
CA TRP A 111 4.88 -2.39 -14.84
C TRP A 111 6.29 -1.78 -14.78
N LEU A 112 7.16 -2.29 -13.90
CA LEU A 112 8.55 -1.84 -13.77
C LEU A 112 9.37 -2.06 -15.05
N THR A 113 9.13 -3.16 -15.78
CA THR A 113 9.79 -3.43 -17.06
C THR A 113 9.37 -2.43 -18.13
N GLU A 114 8.08 -2.08 -18.18
CA GLU A 114 7.52 -1.15 -19.16
C GLU A 114 7.79 0.33 -18.80
N HIS A 115 8.09 0.63 -17.53
CA HIS A 115 8.12 1.99 -16.97
C HIS A 115 9.40 2.32 -16.18
N GLY A 116 10.48 1.56 -16.33
CA GLY A 116 11.69 1.63 -15.49
C GLY A 116 12.27 3.04 -15.29
N ASP A 117 12.34 3.85 -16.34
CA ASP A 117 12.83 5.24 -16.25
C ASP A 117 11.90 6.16 -15.45
N ARG A 118 10.58 5.92 -15.52
CA ARG A 118 9.57 6.69 -14.77
C ARG A 118 9.46 6.24 -13.31
N ALA A 119 9.77 4.98 -13.02
CA ALA A 119 9.80 4.46 -11.65
C ALA A 119 10.89 5.13 -10.80
N ALA A 120 12.02 5.51 -11.43
CA ALA A 120 13.13 6.18 -10.75
C ALA A 120 12.79 7.60 -10.28
N GLU A 121 11.77 8.25 -10.86
CA GLU A 121 11.32 9.58 -10.43
C GLU A 121 10.47 9.52 -9.16
N ASP A 122 9.87 8.37 -8.85
CA ASP A 122 9.00 8.19 -7.68
C ASP A 122 9.75 7.60 -6.45
N VAL A 123 11.06 7.39 -6.59
CA VAL A 123 11.99 6.92 -5.55
C VAL A 123 12.60 8.10 -4.79
#